data_AF-A0A934ARR7-F1
#
_entry.id   AF-A0A934ARR7-F1
#
_cell.length_a   1.000
_cell.length_b   1.000
_cell.length_c   1.000
_cell.angle_alpha   90.00
_cell.angle_beta   90.00
_cell.angle_gamma   90.00
#
_symmetry.space_group_name_H-M   'P 1'
#
loop_
_entity.id
_entity.type
_entity.pdbx_description
1 polymer ?
#
loop_
_entity_poly.entity_id
_entity_poly.type
_entity_poly.pdbx_seq_one_letter_code
_entity_poly.pdbx_strand_id
1 'polypeptide(L)'
;MIAYDGKPSRSGGHAFALVGFNRAGFVIQNSWGDKWGAGGFAVISYADWLAHAMDAWVAAMGVPGVVSGRLATGGKRQAGAASAAARANWWDEETAYRHSIVLGNNGHVSRFDKLDGVTRTLQNQACVLPDTWFRQNAQEKKRLVIYAHGGLNSEADAIQRAQAMGRYFLGNGCYPLFLVWKSGLLESLGDILKDKVSPGAAGMAGGIADWLNDKVTDPVVEKTIGRPLACPLWSEMKENAELAAESGRGGDLLTEALRSLAGSWGDQFELHLVGHSAGSIALGRLLGNLAQKGLADSVKSVHLYAPACTVAFANRHYAPHVGIMRKLHLEILSDRREKDDNVAYIYQKSLLYFVSSALEADLRMPILGLENVFNPQYCGWDGASSTAETLTNWRNAVEISKLKERLTIHDEEKILTRRSNGADQQEKTGSASHGGFDNNVEVIGKTLERITGAKLDLPVDDLVGF
;
A
#
# COMPACT_ATOMS: atom_id res chain seq x y z
N MET A 1 -32.77 -8.98 35.59
CA MET A 1 -32.45 -8.14 34.41
C MET A 1 -32.66 -6.70 34.84
N ILE A 2 -31.74 -5.80 34.51
CA ILE A 2 -31.88 -4.37 34.77
C ILE A 2 -32.94 -3.85 33.80
N ALA A 3 -33.95 -3.15 34.32
CA ALA A 3 -35.00 -2.59 33.50
C ALA A 3 -34.47 -1.37 32.75
N TYR A 4 -34.69 -1.34 31.44
CA TYR A 4 -34.36 -0.22 30.59
C TYR A 4 -35.64 0.32 29.95
N ASP A 5 -35.90 1.61 30.12
CA ASP A 5 -37.11 2.28 29.65
C ASP A 5 -36.99 2.81 28.21
N GLY A 6 -35.88 2.53 27.53
CA GLY A 6 -35.62 2.96 26.16
C GLY A 6 -35.11 4.39 26.04
N LYS A 7 -34.85 5.11 27.15
CA LYS A 7 -34.39 6.50 27.13
C LYS A 7 -32.93 6.62 27.57
N PRO A 8 -32.04 7.19 26.74
CA PRO A 8 -30.65 7.42 27.13
C PRO A 8 -30.54 8.46 28.26
N SER A 9 -29.94 8.09 29.39
CA SER A 9 -29.52 9.03 30.43
C SER A 9 -28.17 9.64 30.09
N ARG A 10 -28.01 10.96 30.32
CA ARG A 10 -26.76 11.71 30.06
C ARG A 10 -26.08 12.24 31.32
N SER A 11 -26.48 11.78 32.50
CA SER A 11 -25.94 12.22 33.79
C SER A 11 -25.48 11.03 34.64
N GLY A 12 -24.26 11.10 35.15
CA GLY A 12 -23.64 10.06 35.96
C GLY A 12 -22.85 9.03 35.15
N GLY A 13 -22.09 8.18 35.83
CA GLY A 13 -21.33 7.07 35.26
C GLY A 13 -21.03 6.05 36.37
N HIS A 14 -21.05 4.76 36.03
CA HIS A 14 -20.83 3.68 36.99
C HIS A 14 -20.03 2.55 36.35
N ALA A 15 -18.99 2.08 37.04
CA ALA A 15 -18.12 1.01 36.56
C ALA A 15 -18.53 -0.34 37.17
N PHE A 16 -18.56 -1.37 36.34
CA PHE A 16 -18.86 -2.76 36.71
C PHE A 16 -18.10 -3.71 35.78
N ALA A 17 -18.00 -4.98 36.16
CA ALA A 17 -17.33 -5.99 35.34
C ALA A 17 -18.34 -6.75 34.48
N LEU A 18 -18.06 -6.91 33.19
CA LEU A 18 -18.77 -7.87 32.33
C LEU A 18 -18.13 -9.25 32.51
N VAL A 19 -18.91 -10.23 32.97
CA VAL A 19 -18.40 -11.57 33.33
C VAL A 19 -18.97 -12.69 32.45
N GLY A 20 -19.90 -12.37 31.56
CA GLY A 20 -20.51 -13.31 30.62
C GLY A 20 -21.61 -12.68 29.78
N PHE A 21 -22.28 -13.49 28.95
CA PHE A 21 -23.43 -13.04 28.15
C PHE A 21 -24.42 -14.19 27.94
N ASN A 22 -25.66 -13.84 27.61
CA ASN A 22 -26.71 -14.78 27.21
C ASN A 22 -27.59 -14.16 26.12
N ARG A 23 -28.67 -14.83 25.72
CA ARG A 23 -29.57 -14.35 24.65
C ARG A 23 -30.22 -12.98 24.93
N ALA A 24 -30.30 -12.55 26.20
CA ALA A 24 -30.98 -11.33 26.61
C ALA A 24 -30.01 -10.15 26.86
N GLY A 25 -28.72 -10.39 27.04
CA GLY A 25 -27.75 -9.34 27.34
C GLY A 25 -26.44 -9.80 27.98
N PHE A 26 -25.67 -8.84 28.49
CA PHE A 26 -24.43 -9.11 29.22
C PHE A 26 -24.70 -9.36 30.71
N VAL A 27 -24.02 -10.34 31.28
CA VAL A 27 -24.01 -10.59 32.73
C VAL A 27 -22.96 -9.67 33.35
N ILE A 28 -23.38 -8.84 34.29
CA ILE A 28 -22.52 -7.90 35.00
C ILE A 28 -22.31 -8.36 36.45
N GLN A 29 -21.11 -8.14 36.97
CA GLN A 29 -20.81 -8.19 38.39
C GLN A 29 -20.63 -6.75 38.89
N ASN A 30 -21.39 -6.38 39.91
CA ASN A 30 -21.35 -5.05 40.49
C ASN A 30 -20.57 -5.04 41.82
N SER A 31 -20.20 -3.86 42.30
CA SER A 31 -19.42 -3.63 43.52
C SER A 31 -20.27 -3.29 44.76
N TRP A 32 -21.60 -3.47 44.69
CA TRP A 32 -22.55 -3.11 45.76
C TRP A 32 -22.88 -4.24 46.74
N GLY A 33 -22.04 -5.26 46.81
CA GLY A 33 -22.20 -6.41 47.70
C GLY A 33 -23.16 -7.49 47.19
N ASP A 34 -23.22 -8.60 47.90
CA ASP A 34 -23.96 -9.82 47.55
C ASP A 34 -25.49 -9.66 47.64
N LYS A 35 -25.98 -8.71 48.44
CA LYS A 35 -27.42 -8.40 48.56
C LYS A 35 -28.01 -7.66 47.36
N TRP A 36 -27.17 -7.14 46.46
CA TRP A 36 -27.64 -6.43 45.27
C TRP A 36 -27.83 -7.38 44.09
N GLY A 37 -28.93 -7.24 43.35
CA GLY A 37 -29.24 -8.09 42.22
C GLY A 37 -29.41 -9.56 42.63
N ALA A 38 -28.82 -10.47 41.86
CA ALA A 38 -28.75 -11.89 42.16
C ALA A 38 -27.33 -12.24 42.65
N GLY A 39 -27.06 -12.02 43.94
CA GLY A 39 -25.76 -12.35 44.55
C GLY A 39 -24.63 -11.40 44.12
N GLY A 40 -24.93 -10.13 43.83
CA GLY A 40 -23.99 -9.15 43.27
C GLY A 40 -24.00 -9.07 41.73
N PHE A 41 -24.80 -9.89 41.07
CA PHE A 41 -24.86 -9.97 39.60
C PHE A 41 -26.20 -9.49 39.04
N ALA A 42 -26.17 -8.98 37.82
CA ALA A 42 -27.37 -8.67 37.05
C ALA A 42 -27.15 -8.87 35.55
N VAL A 43 -28.20 -8.74 34.75
CA VAL A 43 -28.09 -8.75 33.29
C VAL A 43 -28.48 -7.37 32.78
N ILE A 44 -27.57 -6.72 32.05
CA ILE A 44 -27.85 -5.51 31.27
C ILE A 44 -28.21 -5.91 29.85
N SER A 45 -29.31 -5.37 29.32
CA SER A 45 -29.74 -5.71 27.96
C SER A 45 -28.78 -5.13 26.91
N TYR A 46 -28.72 -5.73 25.72
CA TYR A 46 -27.90 -5.18 24.63
C TYR A 46 -28.35 -3.78 24.21
N ALA A 47 -29.66 -3.51 24.23
CA ALA A 47 -30.21 -2.19 23.92
C ALA A 47 -29.76 -1.13 24.94
N ASP A 48 -29.78 -1.49 26.22
CA ASP A 48 -29.32 -0.62 27.32
C ASP A 48 -27.81 -0.37 27.23
N TRP A 49 -27.02 -1.41 26.98
CA TRP A 49 -25.57 -1.28 26.75
C TRP A 49 -25.25 -0.37 25.55
N LEU A 50 -25.91 -0.55 24.41
CA LEU A 50 -25.68 0.28 23.22
C LEU A 50 -26.06 1.75 23.45
N ALA A 51 -27.04 2.02 24.30
CA ALA A 51 -27.48 3.39 24.59
C ALA A 51 -26.59 4.12 25.60
N HIS A 52 -25.88 3.40 26.48
CA HIS A 52 -25.23 3.98 27.65
C HIS A 52 -23.75 3.63 27.85
N ALA A 53 -23.19 2.70 27.09
CA ALA A 53 -21.78 2.34 27.23
C ALA A 53 -20.89 3.54 26.90
N MET A 54 -20.09 3.97 27.88
CA MET A 54 -19.14 5.08 27.73
C MET A 54 -17.76 4.55 27.34
N ASP A 55 -17.32 3.47 27.99
CA ASP A 55 -15.99 2.89 27.85
C ASP A 55 -15.98 1.43 28.33
N ALA A 56 -15.06 0.59 27.83
CA ALA A 56 -14.98 -0.83 28.16
C ALA A 56 -13.52 -1.32 28.20
N TRP A 57 -13.14 -1.92 29.32
CA TRP A 57 -11.78 -2.40 29.59
C TRP A 57 -11.78 -3.92 29.74
N VAL A 58 -10.80 -4.60 29.13
CA VAL A 58 -10.67 -6.07 29.17
C VAL A 58 -9.41 -6.44 29.93
N ALA A 59 -9.54 -7.31 30.94
CA ALA A 59 -8.42 -7.88 31.67
C ALA A 59 -8.20 -9.35 31.26
N ALA A 60 -6.98 -9.72 30.89
CA ALA A 60 -6.57 -11.08 30.55
C ALA A 60 -5.42 -11.55 31.45
N MET A 61 -5.49 -12.78 31.98
CA MET A 61 -4.41 -13.36 32.79
C MET A 61 -3.45 -14.17 31.92
N GLY A 62 -2.15 -13.87 32.03
CA GLY A 62 -1.07 -14.58 31.34
C GLY A 62 -0.67 -13.89 30.04
N VAL A 63 0.25 -12.92 30.15
CA VAL A 63 0.90 -12.26 29.02
C VAL A 63 2.29 -12.87 28.82
N PRO A 64 2.52 -13.75 27.82
CA PRO A 64 3.87 -14.02 27.37
C PRO A 64 4.40 -12.74 26.71
N GLY A 65 5.33 -12.03 27.36
CA GLY A 65 5.94 -10.81 26.81
C GLY A 65 6.27 -9.73 27.84
N VAL A 66 5.73 -9.81 29.06
CA VAL A 66 6.06 -8.85 30.15
C VAL A 66 7.25 -9.38 30.98
N VAL A 67 8.34 -9.68 30.28
CA VAL A 67 9.71 -9.64 30.83
C VAL A 67 10.57 -8.98 29.75
N SER A 68 10.37 -7.69 29.54
CA SER A 68 11.30 -6.87 28.77
C SER A 68 12.64 -6.86 29.51
N GLY A 69 13.60 -7.62 28.99
CA GLY A 69 14.98 -7.55 29.49
C GLY A 69 15.71 -8.88 29.58
N ARG A 70 15.62 -9.76 28.57
CA ARG A 70 16.70 -10.64 28.07
C ARG A 70 16.09 -11.74 27.19
N LEU A 71 16.78 -12.00 26.07
CA LEU A 71 16.66 -13.15 25.17
C LEU A 71 15.53 -13.08 24.13
N ALA A 72 15.83 -12.39 23.02
CA ALA A 72 15.51 -12.86 21.68
C ALA A 72 16.77 -12.82 20.81
N THR A 73 17.75 -13.65 21.17
CA THR A 73 18.82 -14.06 20.25
C THR A 73 18.26 -15.16 19.35
N GLY A 74 17.91 -14.83 18.11
CA GLY A 74 17.39 -15.84 17.18
C GLY A 74 17.05 -15.28 15.80
N GLY A 75 18.06 -14.77 15.09
CA GLY A 75 17.93 -14.31 13.71
C GLY A 75 19.11 -13.42 13.32
N LYS A 76 20.28 -14.00 13.05
CA LYS A 76 21.45 -13.26 12.60
C LYS A 76 21.21 -12.72 11.17
N ARG A 77 20.68 -11.50 11.05
CA ARG A 77 21.15 -10.56 10.03
C ARG A 77 22.16 -9.64 10.71
N GLN A 78 23.43 -9.75 10.33
CA GLN A 78 24.46 -8.79 10.72
C GLN A 78 24.12 -7.44 10.07
N ALA A 79 23.28 -6.64 10.72
CA ALA A 79 23.22 -5.21 10.45
C ALA A 79 24.39 -4.57 11.21
N GLY A 80 25.40 -4.09 10.48
CA GLY A 80 26.54 -3.40 11.08
C GLY A 80 26.10 -2.13 11.81
N ALA A 81 26.92 -1.64 12.76
CA ALA A 81 26.63 -0.46 13.58
C ALA A 81 26.23 0.80 12.76
N ALA A 82 26.66 0.91 11.50
CA ALA A 82 26.25 1.95 10.57
C ALA A 82 24.75 1.91 10.18
N SER A 83 24.11 0.72 10.18
CA SER A 83 22.68 0.54 9.92
C SER A 83 21.80 1.00 11.09
N ALA A 84 22.31 0.99 12.31
CA ALA A 84 21.56 1.43 13.49
C ALA A 84 21.52 2.96 13.58
N ALA A 85 22.61 3.64 13.25
CA ALA A 85 22.67 5.10 13.19
C ALA A 85 21.83 5.69 12.04
N ALA A 86 21.78 5.02 10.88
CA ALA A 86 20.97 5.45 9.73
C ALA A 86 19.44 5.37 9.98
N ARG A 87 19.00 4.53 10.92
CA ARG A 87 17.58 4.31 11.24
C ARG A 87 17.07 5.11 12.43
N ALA A 88 17.90 6.00 13.01
CA ALA A 88 17.56 6.75 14.22
C ALA A 88 16.29 7.60 14.07
N ASN A 89 15.96 8.02 12.84
CA ASN A 89 14.78 8.82 12.55
C ASN A 89 13.62 8.04 11.94
N TRP A 90 13.75 6.73 11.72
CA TRP A 90 12.66 5.93 11.17
C TRP A 90 11.57 5.74 12.23
N TRP A 91 10.32 5.57 11.79
CA TRP A 91 9.28 5.15 12.71
C TRP A 91 9.59 3.76 13.27
N ASP A 92 9.15 3.52 14.50
CA ASP A 92 9.04 2.16 15.00
C ASP A 92 8.00 1.36 14.19
N GLU A 93 8.09 0.04 14.31
CA GLU A 93 7.25 -0.89 13.55
C GLU A 93 5.76 -0.71 13.88
N GLU A 94 5.44 -0.44 15.15
CA GLU A 94 4.07 -0.22 15.61
C GLU A 94 3.42 0.98 14.93
N THR A 95 4.12 2.11 14.87
CA THR A 95 3.68 3.32 14.18
C THR A 95 3.49 3.05 12.69
N ALA A 96 4.40 2.32 12.05
CA ALA A 96 4.25 1.95 10.64
C ALA A 96 2.98 1.09 10.40
N TYR A 97 2.68 0.11 11.26
CA TYR A 97 1.43 -0.67 11.14
C TYR A 97 0.17 0.17 11.43
N ARG A 98 0.22 1.13 12.36
CA ARG A 98 -0.91 2.05 12.61
C ARG A 98 -1.26 2.85 11.35
N HIS A 99 -0.26 3.17 10.54
CA HIS A 99 -0.40 3.86 9.26
C HIS A 99 -0.55 2.91 8.06
N SER A 100 -0.77 1.61 8.25
CA SER A 100 -0.83 0.62 7.16
C SER A 100 -2.08 -0.24 7.19
N ILE A 101 -2.71 -0.46 6.03
CA ILE A 101 -3.80 -1.42 5.83
C ILE A 101 -3.22 -2.64 5.12
N VAL A 102 -3.27 -3.81 5.79
CA VAL A 102 -2.76 -5.07 5.23
C VAL A 102 -3.88 -5.87 4.58
N LEU A 103 -3.90 -5.88 3.25
CA LEU A 103 -4.86 -6.61 2.42
C LEU A 103 -4.41 -8.06 2.23
N GLY A 104 -5.34 -9.00 2.40
CA GLY A 104 -5.18 -10.42 2.17
C GLY A 104 -5.40 -10.87 0.73
N ASN A 105 -5.04 -12.11 0.47
CA ASN A 105 -5.12 -12.76 -0.84
C ASN A 105 -6.55 -12.98 -1.36
N ASN A 106 -7.61 -12.61 -0.64
CA ASN A 106 -9.00 -12.72 -1.14
C ASN A 106 -9.68 -11.33 -1.23
N GLY A 107 -8.89 -10.25 -1.23
CA GLY A 107 -9.41 -8.87 -1.12
C GLY A 107 -10.01 -8.54 0.25
N HIS A 108 -10.02 -9.50 1.18
CA HIS A 108 -10.34 -9.31 2.59
C HIS A 108 -9.12 -8.75 3.32
N VAL A 109 -9.34 -7.90 4.32
CA VAL A 109 -8.26 -7.45 5.22
C VAL A 109 -7.78 -8.65 6.02
N SER A 110 -6.49 -9.01 5.89
CA SER A 110 -5.98 -10.30 6.39
C SER A 110 -5.27 -10.22 7.72
N ARG A 111 -4.84 -9.02 8.12
CA ARG A 111 -4.13 -8.82 9.36
C ARG A 111 -4.44 -7.43 9.88
N PHE A 112 -4.72 -7.41 11.16
CA PHE A 112 -4.54 -6.24 11.99
C PHE A 112 -3.35 -6.53 12.92
N ASP A 113 -2.74 -5.49 13.49
CA ASP A 113 -1.57 -5.57 14.36
C ASP A 113 -1.67 -6.73 15.40
N LYS A 114 -0.53 -7.31 15.80
CA LYS A 114 -0.48 -8.41 16.77
C LYS A 114 -0.54 -7.80 18.18
N LEU A 115 -1.75 -7.45 18.63
CA LEU A 115 -2.09 -7.17 20.04
C LEU A 115 -3.61 -6.95 20.15
N ASP A 116 -4.36 -8.01 20.44
CA ASP A 116 -5.79 -8.07 20.84
C ASP A 116 -6.60 -6.76 20.87
N GLY A 117 -7.68 -6.66 20.07
CA GLY A 117 -8.70 -5.61 20.31
C GLY A 117 -9.68 -5.27 19.17
N VAL A 118 -10.94 -5.09 19.55
CA VAL A 118 -12.12 -4.68 18.75
C VAL A 118 -11.99 -3.26 18.13
N THR A 119 -10.91 -2.54 18.43
CA THR A 119 -10.55 -1.22 17.88
C THR A 119 -9.83 -1.29 16.52
N ARG A 120 -9.67 -2.46 15.91
CA ARG A 120 -8.98 -2.62 14.62
C ARG A 120 -9.92 -2.96 13.48
N THR A 121 -10.83 -2.03 13.19
CA THR A 121 -11.52 -2.02 11.91
C THR A 121 -10.73 -1.17 10.93
N LEU A 122 -10.93 -1.43 9.64
CA LEU A 122 -10.44 -0.51 8.61
C LEU A 122 -10.90 0.94 8.90
N GLN A 123 -12.10 1.10 9.46
CA GLN A 123 -12.64 2.38 9.92
C GLN A 123 -11.71 3.08 10.91
N ASN A 124 -11.12 2.35 11.85
CA ASN A 124 -10.20 2.96 12.80
C ASN A 124 -8.95 3.53 12.11
N GLN A 125 -8.31 2.75 11.22
CA GLN A 125 -7.08 3.18 10.53
C GLN A 125 -7.32 4.27 9.48
N ALA A 126 -8.40 4.17 8.70
CA ALA A 126 -8.67 5.07 7.60
C ALA A 126 -9.54 6.28 7.97
N CYS A 127 -10.18 6.29 9.14
CA CYS A 127 -11.01 7.41 9.60
C CYS A 127 -10.61 7.91 10.99
N VAL A 128 -10.63 7.07 12.02
CA VAL A 128 -10.47 7.53 13.43
C VAL A 128 -9.06 8.05 13.71
N LEU A 129 -8.01 7.34 13.29
CA LEU A 129 -6.63 7.77 13.50
C LEU A 129 -6.28 9.06 12.71
N PRO A 130 -6.61 9.18 11.40
CA PRO A 130 -6.46 10.45 10.69
C PRO A 130 -7.27 11.59 11.31
N ASP A 131 -8.54 11.36 11.69
CA ASP A 131 -9.38 12.39 12.31
C ASP A 131 -8.77 12.91 13.61
N THR A 132 -8.29 12.00 14.46
CA THR A 132 -7.60 12.36 15.72
C THR A 132 -6.37 13.21 15.44
N TRP A 133 -5.55 12.82 14.46
CA TRP A 133 -4.38 13.58 14.06
C TRP A 133 -4.74 14.96 13.48
N PHE A 134 -5.77 15.04 12.63
CA PHE A 134 -6.26 16.29 12.05
C PHE A 134 -6.78 17.29 13.09
N ARG A 135 -7.40 16.81 14.19
CA ARG A 135 -7.84 17.66 15.32
C ARG A 135 -6.68 18.22 16.12
N GLN A 136 -5.57 17.50 16.19
CA GLN A 136 -4.35 17.92 16.88
C GLN A 136 -3.47 18.83 16.03
N ASN A 137 -3.70 18.87 14.71
CA ASN A 137 -2.90 19.64 13.76
C ASN A 137 -3.64 20.91 13.29
N ALA A 138 -2.97 22.06 13.41
CA ALA A 138 -3.55 23.38 13.11
C ALA A 138 -3.67 23.70 11.61
N GLN A 139 -3.19 22.85 10.71
CA GLN A 139 -3.28 23.09 9.27
C GLN A 139 -4.73 23.19 8.78
N GLU A 140 -5.00 24.17 7.92
CA GLU A 140 -6.33 24.42 7.36
C GLU A 140 -6.82 23.24 6.50
N LYS A 141 -5.95 22.71 5.65
CA LYS A 141 -6.24 21.53 4.81
C LYS A 141 -5.89 20.25 5.54
N LYS A 142 -6.79 19.28 5.49
CA LYS A 142 -6.67 17.96 6.12
C LYS A 142 -6.33 16.94 5.04
N ARG A 143 -5.02 16.76 4.81
CA ARG A 143 -4.50 15.93 3.72
C ARG A 143 -4.28 14.50 4.18
N LEU A 144 -4.95 13.56 3.53
CA LEU A 144 -4.68 12.13 3.65
C LEU A 144 -4.03 11.66 2.34
N VAL A 145 -2.90 10.96 2.46
CA VAL A 145 -2.18 10.38 1.32
C VAL A 145 -2.27 8.87 1.39
N ILE A 146 -2.94 8.25 0.42
CA ILE A 146 -2.92 6.80 0.26
C ILE A 146 -1.71 6.43 -0.58
N TYR A 147 -0.81 5.62 -0.02
CA TYR A 147 0.38 5.15 -0.71
C TYR A 147 0.26 3.64 -0.97
N ALA A 148 -0.01 3.27 -2.22
CA ALA A 148 -0.07 1.88 -2.68
C ALA A 148 1.29 1.46 -3.23
N HIS A 149 2.03 0.67 -2.46
CA HIS A 149 3.34 0.16 -2.87
C HIS A 149 3.23 -0.84 -4.03
N GLY A 150 4.36 -1.07 -4.70
CA GLY A 150 4.51 -2.16 -5.66
C GLY A 150 4.35 -3.54 -5.02
N GLY A 151 3.82 -4.50 -5.78
CA GLY A 151 3.53 -5.86 -5.27
C GLY A 151 4.74 -6.77 -5.05
N LEU A 152 5.97 -6.31 -5.36
CA LEU A 152 7.24 -7.05 -5.26
C LEU A 152 7.75 -7.21 -3.83
N ASN A 153 7.05 -6.61 -2.87
CA ASN A 153 7.56 -6.43 -1.53
C ASN A 153 6.86 -7.39 -0.57
N SER A 154 7.64 -8.03 0.30
CA SER A 154 7.05 -8.71 1.45
C SER A 154 6.31 -7.71 2.35
N GLU A 155 5.38 -8.19 3.18
CA GLU A 155 4.74 -7.35 4.21
C GLU A 155 5.81 -6.63 5.06
N ALA A 156 6.88 -7.34 5.41
CA ALA A 156 7.98 -6.79 6.20
C ALA A 156 8.69 -5.64 5.47
N ASP A 157 9.01 -5.80 4.19
CA ASP A 157 9.71 -4.75 3.44
C ASP A 157 8.80 -3.55 3.16
N ALA A 158 7.49 -3.77 2.95
CA ALA A 158 6.51 -2.70 2.80
C ALA A 158 6.34 -1.90 4.10
N ILE A 159 6.36 -2.56 5.26
CA ILE A 159 6.38 -1.89 6.56
C ILE A 159 7.71 -1.16 6.77
N GLN A 160 8.83 -1.75 6.40
CA GLN A 160 10.14 -1.10 6.48
C GLN A 160 10.21 0.18 5.62
N ARG A 161 9.58 0.16 4.44
CA ARG A 161 9.34 1.35 3.61
C ARG A 161 8.55 2.42 4.35
N ALA A 162 7.41 2.04 4.93
CA ALA A 162 6.58 2.96 5.72
C ALA A 162 7.36 3.56 6.91
N GLN A 163 8.19 2.77 7.58
CA GLN A 163 9.06 3.25 8.67
C GLN A 163 10.03 4.35 8.21
N ALA A 164 10.61 4.18 7.03
CA ALA A 164 11.59 5.11 6.51
C ALA A 164 10.97 6.41 5.99
N MET A 165 9.84 6.32 5.28
CA MET A 165 9.26 7.49 4.59
C MET A 165 8.17 8.20 5.38
N GLY A 166 7.49 7.52 6.31
CA GLY A 166 6.30 8.03 7.00
C GLY A 166 6.50 9.39 7.65
N ARG A 167 7.68 9.62 8.26
CA ARG A 167 8.03 10.90 8.91
C ARG A 167 7.94 12.10 7.96
N TYR A 168 8.28 11.93 6.68
CA TYR A 168 8.28 13.04 5.72
C TYR A 168 6.85 13.45 5.37
N PHE A 169 5.91 12.51 5.31
CA PHE A 169 4.51 12.85 5.11
C PHE A 169 3.98 13.66 6.30
N LEU A 170 4.13 13.14 7.53
CA LEU A 170 3.63 13.84 8.72
C LEU A 170 4.32 15.20 8.93
N GLY A 171 5.63 15.27 8.72
CA GLY A 171 6.42 16.50 8.83
C GLY A 171 6.03 17.58 7.83
N ASN A 172 5.34 17.21 6.74
CA ASN A 172 4.82 18.15 5.74
C ASN A 172 3.29 18.25 5.76
N GLY A 173 2.64 17.87 6.87
CA GLY A 173 1.20 18.06 7.00
C GLY A 173 0.31 17.05 6.28
N CYS A 174 0.88 15.92 5.88
CA CYS A 174 0.19 14.88 5.14
C CYS A 174 0.09 13.63 6.02
N TYR A 175 -1.13 13.15 6.29
CA TYR A 175 -1.31 11.88 6.98
C TYR A 175 -1.13 10.71 6.00
N PRO A 176 -0.08 9.87 6.10
CA PRO A 176 0.11 8.76 5.18
C PRO A 176 -0.72 7.54 5.62
N LEU A 177 -1.32 6.86 4.65
CA LEU A 177 -1.99 5.58 4.81
C LEU A 177 -1.44 4.61 3.75
N PHE A 178 -0.59 3.69 4.17
CA PHE A 178 0.07 2.73 3.28
C PHE A 178 -0.84 1.53 3.02
N LEU A 179 -1.01 1.16 1.76
CA LEU A 179 -1.65 -0.09 1.38
C LEU A 179 -0.56 -1.15 1.21
N VAL A 180 -0.66 -2.22 2.01
CA VAL A 180 0.30 -3.32 2.07
C VAL A 180 -0.39 -4.61 1.65
N TRP A 181 0.25 -5.38 0.77
CA TRP A 181 -0.25 -6.65 0.28
C TRP A 181 0.40 -7.78 1.07
N LYS A 182 -0.40 -8.72 1.60
CA LYS A 182 0.12 -9.89 2.32
C LYS A 182 0.84 -10.86 1.38
N SER A 183 0.42 -10.89 0.13
CA SER A 183 1.03 -11.68 -0.92
C SER A 183 2.16 -10.89 -1.56
N GLY A 184 3.40 -11.25 -1.23
CA GLY A 184 4.54 -11.07 -2.11
C GLY A 184 4.39 -11.95 -3.37
N LEU A 185 3.28 -11.86 -4.10
CA LEU A 185 3.06 -12.61 -5.35
C LEU A 185 4.17 -12.29 -6.35
N LEU A 186 4.66 -11.04 -6.32
CA LEU A 186 5.82 -10.64 -7.10
C LEU A 186 7.17 -10.96 -6.41
N GLU A 187 7.27 -10.97 -5.07
CA GLU A 187 8.44 -11.52 -4.35
C GLU A 187 8.68 -12.99 -4.76
N SER A 188 7.59 -13.76 -4.82
CA SER A 188 7.56 -15.13 -5.33
C SER A 188 8.07 -15.20 -6.76
N LEU A 189 7.92 -14.15 -7.60
CA LEU A 189 8.54 -14.14 -8.92
C LEU A 189 10.06 -14.00 -8.84
N GLY A 190 10.55 -13.09 -7.99
CA GLY A 190 11.98 -12.93 -7.74
C GLY A 190 12.61 -14.20 -7.19
N ASP A 191 11.92 -14.86 -6.26
CA ASP A 191 12.38 -16.11 -5.64
C ASP A 191 12.25 -17.29 -6.60
N ILE A 192 11.17 -17.42 -7.37
CA ILE A 192 11.04 -18.44 -8.43
C ILE A 192 12.17 -18.30 -9.45
N LEU A 193 12.49 -17.06 -9.87
CA LEU A 193 13.61 -16.81 -10.76
C LEU A 193 14.91 -17.30 -10.12
N LYS A 194 15.21 -16.91 -8.87
CA LYS A 194 16.45 -17.30 -8.16
C LYS A 194 16.56 -18.80 -7.88
N ASP A 195 15.48 -19.44 -7.44
CA ASP A 195 15.44 -20.85 -7.04
C ASP A 195 15.61 -21.79 -8.23
N LYS A 196 15.06 -21.45 -9.40
CA LYS A 196 15.19 -22.24 -10.64
C LYS A 196 16.57 -22.12 -11.29
N VAL A 197 17.34 -21.08 -10.95
CA VAL A 197 18.69 -20.83 -11.47
C VAL A 197 19.78 -21.28 -10.48
N SER A 198 19.43 -21.46 -9.19
CA SER A 198 20.37 -21.89 -8.17
C SER A 198 20.65 -23.41 -8.23
N PRO A 199 21.93 -23.86 -8.23
CA PRO A 199 22.28 -25.27 -8.31
C PRO A 199 22.07 -25.94 -6.95
N GLY A 200 20.85 -26.38 -6.62
CA GLY A 200 20.61 -26.94 -5.29
C GLY A 200 19.29 -27.64 -4.98
N ALA A 201 18.29 -27.66 -5.86
CA ALA A 201 17.02 -28.35 -5.55
C ALA A 201 16.48 -29.16 -6.74
N ALA A 202 16.27 -30.45 -6.46
CA ALA A 202 15.65 -31.51 -7.27
C ALA A 202 16.58 -32.29 -8.21
N GLY A 203 16.97 -33.48 -7.74
CA GLY A 203 17.44 -34.56 -8.57
C GLY A 203 16.34 -35.02 -9.53
N MET A 204 16.60 -34.84 -10.82
CA MET A 204 16.02 -35.60 -11.93
C MET A 204 17.15 -35.83 -12.92
N ALA A 205 17.31 -37.09 -13.32
CA ALA A 205 18.41 -37.55 -14.15
C ALA A 205 18.47 -36.83 -15.51
N GLY A 206 19.68 -36.43 -15.91
CA GLY A 206 20.08 -36.23 -17.30
C GLY A 206 19.40 -35.09 -18.06
N GLY A 207 19.78 -33.83 -17.76
CA GLY A 207 19.39 -32.70 -18.62
C GLY A 207 19.85 -31.30 -18.17
N ILE A 208 20.43 -31.18 -16.97
CA ILE A 208 20.73 -29.86 -16.37
C ILE A 208 22.14 -29.36 -16.68
N ALA A 209 23.08 -30.24 -17.06
CA ALA A 209 24.47 -29.85 -17.33
C ALA A 209 24.61 -28.93 -18.57
N ASP A 210 23.73 -29.05 -19.56
CA ASP A 210 23.71 -28.18 -20.74
C ASP A 210 23.01 -26.83 -20.49
N TRP A 211 22.19 -26.71 -19.45
CA TRP A 211 21.42 -25.49 -19.17
C TRP A 211 22.25 -24.38 -18.50
N LEU A 212 23.36 -24.74 -17.85
CA LEU A 212 24.24 -23.80 -17.12
C LEU A 212 25.30 -23.12 -18.00
N ASN A 213 25.60 -23.66 -19.19
CA ASN A 213 26.64 -23.12 -20.09
C ASN A 213 26.09 -22.11 -21.12
N ASP A 214 24.80 -22.19 -21.47
CA ASP A 214 24.17 -21.22 -22.35
C ASP A 214 23.59 -20.07 -21.54
N LYS A 215 23.97 -18.83 -21.93
CA LYS A 215 23.37 -17.60 -21.40
C LYS A 215 21.85 -17.74 -21.44
N VAL A 216 21.20 -17.82 -20.28
CA VAL A 216 19.73 -17.83 -20.21
C VAL A 216 19.23 -16.50 -20.78
N THR A 217 18.78 -16.53 -22.04
CA THR A 217 18.29 -15.33 -22.72
C THR A 217 16.90 -14.98 -22.21
N ASP A 218 16.54 -13.70 -22.24
CA ASP A 218 15.20 -13.23 -21.83
C ASP A 218 14.05 -14.05 -22.47
N PRO A 219 14.06 -14.39 -23.78
CA PRO A 219 12.99 -15.21 -24.37
C PRO A 219 12.86 -16.62 -23.75
N VAL A 220 13.97 -17.18 -23.25
CA VAL A 220 13.95 -18.45 -22.52
C VAL A 220 13.32 -18.24 -21.14
N VAL A 221 13.71 -17.20 -20.40
CA VAL A 221 13.10 -16.85 -19.09
C VAL A 221 11.60 -16.61 -19.24
N GLU A 222 11.20 -15.83 -20.25
CA GLU A 222 9.80 -15.51 -20.54
C GLU A 222 8.97 -16.77 -20.80
N LYS A 223 9.49 -17.73 -21.59
CA LYS A 223 8.76 -18.97 -21.91
C LYS A 223 8.78 -20.02 -20.81
N THR A 224 9.87 -20.14 -20.05
CA THR A 224 10.07 -21.24 -19.10
C THR A 224 9.68 -20.90 -17.66
N ILE A 225 9.76 -19.63 -17.28
CA ILE A 225 9.42 -19.14 -15.94
C ILE A 225 8.25 -18.17 -16.02
N GLY A 226 8.35 -17.18 -16.91
CA GLY A 226 7.35 -16.14 -17.12
C GLY A 226 5.94 -16.69 -17.34
N ARG A 227 5.74 -17.41 -18.44
CA ARG A 227 4.43 -17.94 -18.85
C ARG A 227 3.86 -19.03 -17.92
N PRO A 228 4.61 -20.08 -17.53
CA PRO A 228 4.01 -21.18 -16.77
C PRO A 228 3.91 -20.93 -15.26
N LEU A 229 4.79 -20.09 -14.68
CA LEU A 229 4.87 -19.92 -13.22
C LEU A 229 4.49 -18.51 -12.79
N ALA A 230 5.00 -17.50 -13.50
CA ALA A 230 4.84 -16.11 -13.08
C ALA A 230 3.51 -15.47 -13.52
N CYS A 231 3.04 -15.79 -14.73
CA CYS A 231 1.78 -15.29 -15.28
C CYS A 231 0.55 -15.69 -14.43
N PRO A 232 0.44 -16.93 -13.90
CA PRO A 232 -0.63 -17.28 -12.97
C PRO A 232 -0.63 -16.42 -11.70
N LEU A 233 0.53 -16.22 -11.06
CA LEU A 233 0.66 -15.40 -9.84
C LEU A 233 0.32 -13.94 -10.11
N TRP A 234 0.76 -13.41 -11.26
CA TRP A 234 0.39 -12.06 -11.70
C TRP A 234 -1.12 -11.92 -11.94
N SER A 235 -1.74 -12.95 -12.55
CA SER A 235 -3.19 -12.97 -12.81
C SER A 235 -3.98 -13.02 -11.50
N GLU A 236 -3.57 -13.88 -10.57
CA GLU A 236 -4.14 -13.96 -9.21
C GLU A 236 -4.04 -12.62 -8.48
N MET A 237 -2.89 -11.93 -8.55
CA MET A 237 -2.72 -10.60 -7.96
C MET A 237 -3.73 -9.60 -8.52
N LYS A 238 -3.93 -9.57 -9.85
CA LYS A 238 -4.91 -8.68 -10.50
C LYS A 238 -6.34 -9.02 -10.11
N GLU A 239 -6.67 -10.31 -10.02
CA GLU A 239 -7.97 -10.80 -9.56
C GLU A 239 -8.21 -10.39 -8.11
N ASN A 240 -7.23 -10.54 -7.23
CA ASN A 240 -7.33 -10.14 -5.83
C ASN A 240 -7.56 -8.63 -5.66
N ALA A 241 -6.92 -7.82 -6.50
CA ALA A 241 -7.16 -6.38 -6.54
C ALA A 241 -8.57 -6.02 -7.03
N GLU A 242 -9.11 -6.79 -7.99
CA GLU A 242 -10.50 -6.66 -8.43
C GLU A 242 -11.49 -7.07 -7.34
N LEU A 243 -11.29 -8.25 -6.75
CA LEU A 243 -12.07 -8.77 -5.65
C LEU A 243 -12.07 -7.79 -4.47
N ALA A 244 -10.93 -7.18 -4.13
CA ALA A 244 -10.84 -6.20 -3.04
C ALA A 244 -11.76 -4.99 -3.24
N ALA A 245 -12.04 -4.61 -4.49
CA ALA A 245 -12.89 -3.47 -4.81
C ALA A 245 -14.39 -3.79 -4.76
N GLU A 246 -14.79 -5.06 -4.67
CA GLU A 246 -16.21 -5.46 -4.56
C GLU A 246 -16.83 -5.05 -3.22
N SER A 247 -18.18 -5.03 -3.20
CA SER A 247 -18.94 -4.62 -2.01
C SER A 247 -18.61 -5.49 -0.79
N GLY A 248 -18.44 -4.86 0.37
CA GLY A 248 -18.12 -5.51 1.64
C GLY A 248 -16.67 -5.98 1.78
N ARG A 249 -15.79 -5.69 0.82
CA ARG A 249 -14.35 -6.05 0.87
C ARG A 249 -13.46 -4.84 1.12
N GLY A 250 -12.14 -5.07 1.20
CA GLY A 250 -11.17 -4.10 1.71
C GLY A 250 -11.23 -2.71 1.04
N GLY A 251 -11.41 -2.66 -0.28
CA GLY A 251 -11.55 -1.42 -1.04
C GLY A 251 -12.89 -0.70 -0.82
N ASP A 252 -14.00 -1.43 -0.76
CA ASP A 252 -15.31 -0.84 -0.45
C ASP A 252 -15.35 -0.31 1.00
N LEU A 253 -14.86 -1.10 1.95
CA LEU A 253 -14.69 -0.68 3.34
C LEU A 253 -13.77 0.54 3.42
N LEU A 254 -12.65 0.57 2.67
CA LEU A 254 -11.72 1.70 2.64
C LEU A 254 -12.43 2.99 2.23
N THR A 255 -13.13 2.94 1.11
CA THR A 255 -13.88 4.10 0.64
C THR A 255 -15.02 4.50 1.57
N GLU A 256 -15.59 3.58 2.34
CA GLU A 256 -16.59 3.91 3.38
C GLU A 256 -15.97 4.70 4.54
N ALA A 257 -14.81 4.27 5.01
CA ALA A 257 -14.07 4.97 6.05
C ALA A 257 -13.62 6.35 5.59
N LEU A 258 -13.10 6.45 4.36
CA LEU A 258 -12.73 7.74 3.75
C LEU A 258 -13.94 8.65 3.58
N ARG A 259 -15.13 8.09 3.27
CA ARG A 259 -16.37 8.87 3.18
C ARG A 259 -16.76 9.46 4.53
N SER A 260 -16.64 8.66 5.59
CA SER A 260 -16.88 9.11 6.96
C SER A 260 -15.90 10.22 7.35
N LEU A 261 -14.62 10.05 7.04
CA LEU A 261 -13.58 11.05 7.31
C LEU A 261 -13.82 12.35 6.53
N ALA A 262 -14.13 12.26 5.24
CA ALA A 262 -14.47 13.41 4.41
C ALA A 262 -15.70 14.14 4.96
N GLY A 263 -16.69 13.41 5.47
CA GLY A 263 -17.87 14.00 6.13
C GLY A 263 -17.54 14.82 7.38
N SER A 264 -16.51 14.45 8.14
CA SER A 264 -16.05 15.20 9.33
C SER A 264 -15.39 16.53 8.99
N TRP A 265 -14.80 16.66 7.80
CA TRP A 265 -13.91 17.79 7.45
C TRP A 265 -14.39 18.60 6.24
N GLY A 266 -15.36 18.11 5.47
CA GLY A 266 -15.95 18.81 4.32
C GLY A 266 -14.89 19.32 3.33
N ASP A 267 -14.98 20.59 2.96
CA ASP A 267 -14.09 21.25 1.99
C ASP A 267 -12.62 21.40 2.45
N GLN A 268 -12.35 21.12 3.73
CA GLN A 268 -10.98 21.06 4.25
C GLN A 268 -10.29 19.74 3.90
N PHE A 269 -11.05 18.68 3.60
CA PHE A 269 -10.49 17.35 3.33
C PHE A 269 -9.90 17.24 1.92
N GLU A 270 -8.67 16.76 1.84
CA GLU A 270 -7.97 16.50 0.58
C GLU A 270 -7.43 15.06 0.59
N LEU A 271 -7.80 14.30 -0.44
CA LEU A 271 -7.32 12.94 -0.66
C LEU A 271 -6.28 12.96 -1.79
N HIS A 272 -5.12 12.37 -1.54
CA HIS A 272 -4.06 12.22 -2.52
C HIS A 272 -3.71 10.75 -2.66
N LEU A 273 -3.50 10.30 -3.89
CA LEU A 273 -3.21 8.90 -4.19
C LEU A 273 -1.80 8.81 -4.79
N VAL A 274 -0.97 7.91 -4.26
CA VAL A 274 0.37 7.62 -4.76
C VAL A 274 0.46 6.12 -5.00
N GLY A 275 0.79 5.69 -6.22
CA GLY A 275 0.85 4.28 -6.58
C GLY A 275 2.13 3.94 -7.31
N HIS A 276 2.91 3.01 -6.77
CA HIS A 276 4.09 2.47 -7.45
C HIS A 276 3.77 1.13 -8.09
N SER A 277 4.22 0.89 -9.33
CA SER A 277 4.13 -0.42 -9.98
C SER A 277 2.69 -0.96 -9.97
N ALA A 278 2.46 -2.14 -9.40
CA ALA A 278 1.13 -2.76 -9.23
C ALA A 278 0.15 -1.93 -8.37
N GLY A 279 0.63 -0.97 -7.57
CA GLY A 279 -0.22 0.00 -6.87
C GLY A 279 -1.12 0.81 -7.81
N SER A 280 -0.71 1.00 -9.07
CA SER A 280 -1.58 1.57 -10.12
C SER A 280 -2.83 0.74 -10.43
N ILE A 281 -2.78 -0.57 -10.25
CA ILE A 281 -3.94 -1.45 -10.46
C ILE A 281 -4.92 -1.27 -9.31
N ALA A 282 -4.41 -1.26 -8.07
CA ALA A 282 -5.23 -1.07 -6.88
C ALA A 282 -5.89 0.30 -6.83
N LEU A 283 -5.14 1.38 -7.11
CA LEU A 283 -5.67 2.73 -7.12
C LEU A 283 -6.69 2.93 -8.24
N GLY A 284 -6.47 2.37 -9.43
CA GLY A 284 -7.45 2.44 -10.52
C GLY A 284 -8.80 1.86 -10.11
N ARG A 285 -8.82 0.70 -9.43
CA ARG A 285 -10.07 0.13 -8.90
C ARG A 285 -10.66 1.01 -7.79
N LEU A 286 -9.83 1.54 -6.90
CA LEU A 286 -10.26 2.40 -5.80
C LEU A 286 -10.95 3.68 -6.31
N LEU A 287 -10.48 4.26 -7.43
CA LEU A 287 -11.09 5.44 -8.04
C LEU A 287 -12.56 5.23 -8.41
N GLY A 288 -12.92 4.06 -8.92
CA GLY A 288 -14.31 3.70 -9.20
C GLY A 288 -15.18 3.76 -7.94
N ASN A 289 -14.70 3.17 -6.85
CA ASN A 289 -15.41 3.18 -5.55
C ASN A 289 -15.49 4.59 -4.96
N LEU A 290 -14.42 5.38 -5.04
CA LEU A 290 -14.41 6.78 -4.60
C LEU A 290 -15.44 7.60 -5.38
N ALA A 291 -15.52 7.43 -6.70
CA ALA A 291 -16.50 8.12 -7.54
C ALA A 291 -17.94 7.72 -7.17
N GLN A 292 -18.21 6.43 -6.99
CA GLN A 292 -19.54 5.94 -6.58
C GLN A 292 -19.97 6.48 -5.21
N LYS A 293 -19.02 6.74 -4.31
CA LYS A 293 -19.27 7.30 -2.97
C LYS A 293 -19.22 8.83 -2.91
N GLY A 294 -19.12 9.52 -4.05
CA GLY A 294 -19.10 10.99 -4.11
C GLY A 294 -17.79 11.64 -3.63
N LEU A 295 -16.69 10.88 -3.59
CA LEU A 295 -15.37 11.35 -3.13
C LEU A 295 -14.44 11.78 -4.26
N ALA A 296 -14.88 11.74 -5.52
CA ALA A 296 -14.05 12.13 -6.66
C ALA A 296 -13.49 13.55 -6.55
N ASP A 297 -14.28 14.50 -6.02
CA ASP A 297 -13.86 15.89 -5.84
C ASP A 297 -12.89 16.09 -4.67
N SER A 298 -12.92 15.19 -3.68
CA SER A 298 -11.94 15.14 -2.59
C SER A 298 -10.56 14.71 -3.10
N VAL A 299 -10.48 13.96 -4.21
CA VAL A 299 -9.19 13.58 -4.81
C VAL A 299 -8.53 14.80 -5.46
N LYS A 300 -7.43 15.28 -4.86
CA LYS A 300 -6.71 16.48 -5.32
C LYS A 300 -5.50 16.18 -6.20
N SER A 301 -4.87 15.01 -6.04
CA SER A 301 -3.80 14.57 -6.94
C SER A 301 -3.68 13.04 -6.99
N VAL A 302 -3.26 12.52 -8.13
CA VAL A 302 -2.89 11.11 -8.31
C VAL A 302 -1.48 11.05 -8.89
N HIS A 303 -0.57 10.33 -8.24
CA HIS A 303 0.82 10.18 -8.67
C HIS A 303 1.10 8.71 -8.91
N LEU A 304 1.51 8.33 -10.11
CA LEU A 304 1.87 6.95 -10.43
C LEU A 304 3.35 6.87 -10.81
N TYR A 305 4.07 5.97 -10.16
CA TYR A 305 5.47 5.68 -10.43
C TYR A 305 5.57 4.33 -11.13
N ALA A 306 6.18 4.29 -12.32
CA ALA A 306 6.35 3.10 -13.14
C ALA A 306 5.08 2.19 -13.14
N PRO A 307 3.90 2.71 -13.50
CA PRO A 307 2.64 1.98 -13.35
C PRO A 307 2.63 0.67 -14.15
N ALA A 308 2.44 -0.44 -13.47
CA ALA A 308 2.45 -1.78 -14.05
C ALA A 308 1.08 -2.23 -14.62
N CYS A 309 0.07 -1.36 -14.60
CA CYS A 309 -1.22 -1.65 -15.19
C CYS A 309 -1.15 -1.60 -16.74
N THR A 310 -1.99 -2.40 -17.40
CA THR A 310 -2.11 -2.36 -18.87
C THR A 310 -2.75 -1.04 -19.31
N VAL A 311 -2.47 -0.60 -20.54
CA VAL A 311 -3.13 0.59 -21.11
C VAL A 311 -4.65 0.39 -21.20
N ALA A 312 -5.11 -0.85 -21.46
CA ALA A 312 -6.54 -1.19 -21.43
C ALA A 312 -7.15 -0.97 -20.03
N PHE A 313 -6.44 -1.36 -18.98
CA PHE A 313 -6.84 -1.08 -17.61
C PHE A 313 -6.90 0.42 -17.33
N ALA A 314 -5.89 1.18 -17.78
CA ALA A 314 -5.85 2.63 -17.62
C ALA A 314 -7.03 3.34 -18.31
N ASN A 315 -7.36 2.92 -19.53
CA ASN A 315 -8.54 3.40 -20.26
C ASN A 315 -9.85 3.09 -19.55
N ARG A 316 -9.93 1.98 -18.80
CA ARG A 316 -11.14 1.59 -18.08
C ARG A 316 -11.31 2.32 -16.75
N HIS A 317 -10.22 2.58 -16.04
CA HIS A 317 -10.28 2.99 -14.62
C HIS A 317 -9.75 4.40 -14.34
N TYR A 318 -8.95 4.99 -15.24
CA TYR A 318 -8.42 6.35 -15.08
C TYR A 318 -9.03 7.31 -16.11
N ALA A 319 -8.95 6.96 -17.39
CA ALA A 319 -9.38 7.83 -18.49
C ALA A 319 -10.83 8.34 -18.41
N PRO A 320 -11.83 7.57 -17.90
CA PRO A 320 -13.20 8.06 -17.80
C PRO A 320 -13.38 9.21 -16.82
N HIS A 321 -12.45 9.35 -15.86
CA HIS A 321 -12.50 10.38 -14.84
C HIS A 321 -11.70 11.61 -15.28
N VAL A 322 -12.31 12.49 -16.09
CA VAL A 322 -11.65 13.70 -16.63
C VAL A 322 -11.02 14.56 -15.54
N GLY A 323 -11.69 14.72 -14.40
CA GLY A 323 -11.16 15.45 -13.24
C GLY A 323 -9.89 14.82 -12.66
N ILE A 324 -9.81 13.49 -12.64
CA ILE A 324 -8.62 12.74 -12.19
C ILE A 324 -7.51 12.87 -13.22
N MET A 325 -7.79 12.72 -14.52
CA MET A 325 -6.78 12.84 -15.59
C MET A 325 -6.07 14.22 -15.60
N ARG A 326 -6.78 15.29 -15.23
CA ARG A 326 -6.18 16.63 -15.07
C ARG A 326 -5.24 16.76 -13.87
N LYS A 327 -5.37 15.86 -12.90
CA LYS A 327 -4.60 15.82 -11.63
C LYS A 327 -3.66 14.62 -11.55
N LEU A 328 -3.56 13.85 -12.64
CA LEU A 328 -2.69 12.69 -12.75
C LEU A 328 -1.27 13.14 -13.10
N HIS A 329 -0.30 12.60 -12.38
CA HIS A 329 1.13 12.74 -12.60
C HIS A 329 1.72 11.35 -12.83
N LEU A 330 2.60 11.25 -13.83
CA LEU A 330 3.29 10.01 -14.17
C LEU A 330 4.80 10.23 -14.07
N GLU A 331 5.49 9.37 -13.35
CA GLU A 331 6.96 9.30 -13.33
C GLU A 331 7.34 7.91 -13.86
N ILE A 332 8.04 7.85 -14.98
CA ILE A 332 8.43 6.59 -15.67
C ILE A 332 9.91 6.63 -16.04
N LEU A 333 10.52 5.47 -16.29
CA LEU A 333 11.87 5.42 -16.85
C LEU A 333 11.82 5.54 -18.39
N SER A 334 12.92 5.98 -18.98
CA SER A 334 13.13 5.92 -20.42
C SER A 334 13.21 4.47 -20.89
N ASP A 335 12.88 4.21 -22.15
CA ASP A 335 12.95 2.89 -22.77
C ASP A 335 14.36 2.28 -22.65
N ARG A 336 15.40 3.11 -22.77
CA ARG A 336 16.78 2.69 -22.57
C ARG A 336 17.00 2.22 -21.13
N ARG A 337 16.56 2.98 -20.14
CA ARG A 337 16.73 2.62 -18.72
C ARG A 337 15.94 1.38 -18.33
N GLU A 338 14.72 1.22 -18.84
CA GLU A 338 13.93 0.00 -18.66
C GLU A 338 14.61 -1.24 -19.27
N LYS A 339 15.34 -1.09 -20.38
CA LYS A 339 16.12 -2.17 -21.02
C LYS A 339 17.47 -2.45 -20.36
N ASP A 340 18.04 -1.45 -19.67
CA ASP A 340 19.30 -1.57 -18.92
C ASP A 340 19.08 -2.04 -17.47
N ASP A 341 17.83 -2.12 -17.00
CA ASP A 341 17.44 -2.64 -15.68
C ASP A 341 17.40 -4.19 -15.66
N ASN A 342 17.12 -4.79 -14.51
CA ASN A 342 17.00 -6.24 -14.38
C ASN A 342 16.00 -6.66 -13.30
N VAL A 343 15.52 -7.91 -13.38
CA VAL A 343 14.83 -8.59 -12.28
C VAL A 343 15.72 -9.71 -11.75
N ALA A 344 16.19 -9.54 -10.51
CA ALA A 344 17.05 -10.48 -9.81
C ALA A 344 18.33 -10.89 -10.57
N TYR A 345 18.83 -10.03 -11.47
CA TYR A 345 19.93 -10.31 -12.42
C TYR A 345 19.71 -11.52 -13.34
N ILE A 346 18.47 -12.01 -13.43
CA ILE A 346 18.11 -13.17 -14.24
C ILE A 346 17.41 -12.70 -15.50
N TYR A 347 16.34 -11.91 -15.36
CA TYR A 347 15.73 -11.21 -16.48
C TYR A 347 16.49 -9.90 -16.69
N GLN A 348 17.06 -9.68 -17.88
CA GLN A 348 17.99 -8.58 -18.17
C GLN A 348 17.29 -7.30 -18.66
N LYS A 349 16.03 -7.12 -18.27
CA LYS A 349 15.27 -5.88 -18.41
C LYS A 349 14.46 -5.65 -17.15
N SER A 350 13.76 -4.53 -17.09
CA SER A 350 12.88 -4.19 -15.98
C SER A 350 11.71 -5.16 -15.77
N LEU A 351 11.09 -5.05 -14.60
CA LEU A 351 9.84 -5.75 -14.31
C LEU A 351 8.73 -5.38 -15.30
N LEU A 352 8.63 -4.13 -15.76
CA LEU A 352 7.59 -3.74 -16.70
C LEU A 352 7.74 -4.46 -18.03
N TYR A 353 8.98 -4.65 -18.50
CA TYR A 353 9.26 -5.49 -19.66
C TYR A 353 8.91 -6.95 -19.41
N PHE A 354 9.18 -7.49 -18.21
CA PHE A 354 8.82 -8.86 -17.89
C PHE A 354 7.30 -9.07 -17.89
N VAL A 355 6.56 -8.12 -17.30
CA VAL A 355 5.08 -8.11 -17.31
C VAL A 355 4.56 -8.03 -18.74
N SER A 356 5.05 -7.06 -19.53
CA SER A 356 4.68 -6.84 -20.92
C SER A 356 4.93 -8.09 -21.78
N SER A 357 6.10 -8.71 -21.65
CA SER A 357 6.51 -9.83 -22.50
C SER A 357 5.95 -11.17 -22.05
N ALA A 358 5.74 -11.41 -20.76
CA ALA A 358 5.48 -12.77 -20.28
C ALA A 358 4.31 -12.95 -19.31
N LEU A 359 3.92 -11.92 -18.55
CA LEU A 359 2.96 -12.10 -17.46
C LEU A 359 1.53 -11.69 -17.82
N GLU A 360 1.36 -10.96 -18.92
CA GLU A 360 0.05 -10.66 -19.49
C GLU A 360 -0.40 -11.75 -20.48
N ALA A 361 -1.71 -11.82 -20.72
CA ALA A 361 -2.31 -12.83 -21.59
C ALA A 361 -1.66 -12.83 -22.98
N ASP A 362 -1.48 -11.66 -23.58
CA ASP A 362 -0.77 -11.50 -24.85
C ASP A 362 0.72 -11.18 -24.63
N LEU A 363 1.55 -11.46 -25.64
CA LEU A 363 2.96 -11.06 -25.66
C LEU A 363 3.08 -9.56 -25.96
N ARG A 364 4.10 -8.91 -25.40
CA ARG A 364 4.41 -7.49 -25.62
C ARG A 364 3.16 -6.62 -25.43
N MET A 365 2.48 -6.83 -24.30
CA MET A 365 1.30 -6.06 -23.89
C MET A 365 1.71 -4.62 -23.56
N PRO A 366 0.99 -3.59 -24.03
CA PRO A 366 1.24 -2.22 -23.60
C PRO A 366 0.97 -2.03 -22.11
N ILE A 367 2.05 -1.75 -21.37
CA ILE A 367 2.02 -1.42 -19.94
C ILE A 367 2.21 0.09 -19.79
N LEU A 368 1.35 0.74 -18.99
CA LEU A 368 1.27 2.20 -18.92
C LEU A 368 2.62 2.86 -18.57
N GLY A 369 3.43 2.20 -17.75
CA GLY A 369 4.74 2.71 -17.33
C GLY A 369 5.82 2.68 -18.39
N LEU A 370 5.61 2.05 -19.55
CA LEU A 370 6.61 1.99 -20.63
C LEU A 370 6.53 3.25 -21.51
N GLU A 371 7.67 3.93 -21.72
CA GLU A 371 7.78 5.12 -22.59
C GLU A 371 7.15 4.90 -23.97
N ASN A 372 7.32 3.71 -24.55
CA ASN A 372 6.80 3.35 -25.88
C ASN A 372 5.27 3.50 -26.02
N VAL A 373 4.51 3.50 -24.91
CA VAL A 373 3.06 3.78 -24.93
C VAL A 373 2.79 5.18 -25.48
N PHE A 374 3.66 6.13 -25.17
CA PHE A 374 3.55 7.53 -25.57
C PHE A 374 4.15 7.83 -26.95
N ASN A 375 4.79 6.85 -27.59
CA ASN A 375 5.37 6.99 -28.92
C ASN A 375 4.42 6.44 -30.02
N PRO A 376 3.79 7.30 -30.85
CA PRO A 376 2.89 6.86 -31.92
C PRO A 376 3.55 6.01 -33.01
N GLN A 377 4.88 6.14 -33.18
CA GLN A 377 5.65 5.44 -34.20
C GLN A 377 6.11 4.05 -33.75
N TYR A 378 5.99 3.73 -32.45
CA TYR A 378 6.41 2.43 -31.95
C TYR A 378 5.42 1.33 -32.36
N CYS A 379 5.92 0.36 -33.12
CA CYS A 379 5.16 -0.78 -33.66
C CYS A 379 5.55 -2.13 -33.04
N GLY A 380 6.30 -2.12 -31.94
CA GLY A 380 6.85 -3.34 -31.31
C GLY A 380 5.85 -4.14 -30.46
N TRP A 381 4.59 -3.73 -30.39
CA TRP A 381 3.54 -4.42 -29.62
C TRP A 381 3.00 -5.64 -30.38
N ASP A 382 2.78 -6.75 -29.66
CA ASP A 382 2.22 -8.01 -30.20
C ASP A 382 0.81 -8.30 -29.67
N GLY A 383 0.19 -7.34 -29.00
CA GLY A 383 -1.14 -7.53 -28.43
C GLY A 383 -2.21 -7.79 -29.50
N ALA A 384 -3.37 -8.26 -29.04
CA ALA A 384 -4.53 -8.55 -29.87
C ALA A 384 -4.90 -7.41 -30.86
N SER A 385 -5.78 -7.69 -31.83
CA SER A 385 -6.25 -6.71 -32.82
C SER A 385 -6.77 -5.38 -32.22
N SER A 386 -7.16 -5.38 -30.94
CA SER A 386 -7.62 -4.21 -30.17
C SER A 386 -6.50 -3.33 -29.58
N THR A 387 -5.22 -3.71 -29.71
CA THR A 387 -4.09 -2.94 -29.14
C THR A 387 -3.95 -1.55 -29.75
N ALA A 388 -4.10 -1.42 -31.07
CA ALA A 388 -4.02 -0.12 -31.74
C ALA A 388 -5.13 0.84 -31.26
N GLU A 389 -6.35 0.34 -31.12
CA GLU A 389 -7.48 1.11 -30.59
C GLU A 389 -7.23 1.51 -29.13
N THR A 390 -6.78 0.57 -28.30
CA THR A 390 -6.44 0.81 -26.89
C THR A 390 -5.41 1.94 -26.72
N LEU A 391 -4.33 1.90 -27.49
CA LEU A 391 -3.30 2.94 -27.48
C LEU A 391 -3.84 4.28 -28.00
N THR A 392 -4.66 4.26 -29.04
CA THR A 392 -5.29 5.46 -29.58
C THR A 392 -6.19 6.14 -28.55
N ASN A 393 -7.04 5.37 -27.86
CA ASN A 393 -7.93 5.88 -26.82
C ASN A 393 -7.15 6.51 -25.66
N TRP A 394 -6.07 5.85 -25.21
CA TRP A 394 -5.23 6.40 -24.15
C TRP A 394 -4.53 7.68 -24.57
N ARG A 395 -3.94 7.71 -25.77
CA ARG A 395 -3.26 8.90 -26.31
C ARG A 395 -4.23 10.06 -26.48
N ASN A 396 -5.46 9.80 -26.91
CA ASN A 396 -6.51 10.82 -26.95
C ASN A 396 -6.82 11.37 -25.55
N ALA A 397 -6.94 10.51 -24.53
CA ALA A 397 -7.14 10.94 -23.16
C ALA A 397 -5.95 11.77 -22.62
N VAL A 398 -4.72 11.39 -22.99
CA VAL A 398 -3.49 12.14 -22.68
C VAL A 398 -3.52 13.54 -23.29
N GLU A 399 -3.90 13.67 -24.57
CA GLU A 399 -4.01 14.98 -25.25
C GLU A 399 -5.11 15.85 -24.63
N ILE A 400 -6.32 15.30 -24.44
CA ILE A 400 -7.47 16.04 -23.89
C ILE A 400 -7.18 16.57 -22.48
N SER A 401 -6.49 15.77 -21.67
CA SER A 401 -6.16 16.14 -20.29
C SER A 401 -4.84 16.90 -20.16
N LYS A 402 -4.08 17.06 -21.26
CA LYS A 402 -2.71 17.60 -21.25
C LYS A 402 -1.79 16.83 -20.29
N LEU A 403 -1.94 15.51 -20.20
CA LEU A 403 -1.15 14.68 -19.27
C LEU A 403 0.35 14.74 -19.57
N LYS A 404 0.75 15.02 -20.81
CA LYS A 404 2.17 15.22 -21.18
C LYS A 404 2.88 16.29 -20.35
N GLU A 405 2.17 17.33 -19.88
CA GLU A 405 2.74 18.38 -19.02
C GLU A 405 3.07 17.88 -17.59
N ARG A 406 2.54 16.70 -17.21
CA ARG A 406 2.71 16.06 -15.90
C ARG A 406 3.30 14.64 -16.03
N LEU A 407 3.93 14.36 -17.17
CA LEU A 407 4.69 13.14 -17.42
C LEU A 407 6.18 13.47 -17.32
N THR A 408 6.87 12.80 -16.40
CA THR A 408 8.33 12.82 -16.29
C THR A 408 8.87 11.50 -16.80
N ILE A 409 9.86 11.57 -17.70
CA ILE A 409 10.62 10.42 -18.17
C ILE A 409 12.04 10.56 -17.61
N HIS A 410 12.42 9.63 -16.74
CA HIS A 410 13.73 9.57 -16.12
C HIS A 410 14.70 8.80 -17.01
N ASP A 411 15.76 9.47 -17.45
CA ASP A 411 16.81 8.89 -18.31
C ASP A 411 18.18 8.88 -17.63
N GLU A 412 18.27 9.44 -16.43
CA GLU A 412 19.44 9.39 -15.57
C GLU A 412 19.82 7.94 -15.20
N GLU A 413 21.12 7.67 -15.10
CA GLU A 413 21.63 6.36 -14.69
C GLU A 413 21.52 6.16 -13.17
N LYS A 414 21.56 7.26 -12.41
CA LYS A 414 21.59 7.24 -10.95
C LYS A 414 20.53 8.16 -10.39
N ILE A 415 19.89 7.68 -9.33
CA ILE A 415 18.92 8.42 -8.52
C ILE A 415 19.53 8.79 -7.18
N LEU A 416 19.11 9.91 -6.62
CA LEU A 416 19.53 10.34 -5.29
C LEU A 416 18.69 9.61 -4.23
N THR A 417 19.36 8.85 -3.37
CA THR A 417 18.71 8.08 -2.29
C THR A 417 18.92 8.68 -0.91
N ARG A 418 19.96 9.52 -0.76
CA ARG A 418 20.19 10.33 0.43
C ARG A 418 20.96 11.59 0.07
N ARG A 419 20.51 12.74 0.59
CA ARG A 419 21.20 14.03 0.49
C ARG A 419 22.29 14.12 1.56
N SER A 420 23.39 14.80 1.25
CA SER A 420 24.39 15.11 2.27
C SER A 420 23.90 16.25 3.18
N ASN A 421 24.19 16.14 4.48
CA ASN A 421 23.96 17.21 5.45
C ASN A 421 25.26 17.91 5.92
N GLY A 422 26.39 17.63 5.25
CA GLY A 422 27.69 18.28 5.49
C GLY A 422 28.43 17.89 6.77
N ALA A 423 27.76 17.39 7.81
CA ALA A 423 28.37 17.07 9.10
C ALA A 423 28.72 15.58 9.25
N ASP A 424 27.75 14.68 9.03
CA ASP A 424 27.89 13.25 9.37
C ASP A 424 27.24 12.28 8.36
N GLN A 425 26.43 12.78 7.42
CA GLN A 425 25.79 11.96 6.38
C GLN A 425 26.32 12.33 4.99
N GLN A 426 26.97 11.34 4.37
CA GLN A 426 27.38 11.43 2.97
C GLN A 426 26.21 11.19 2.02
N GLU A 427 26.26 11.90 0.90
CA GLU A 427 25.36 11.67 -0.23
C GLU A 427 25.41 10.20 -0.68
N LYS A 428 24.25 9.64 -1.02
CA LYS A 428 24.18 8.28 -1.55
C LYS A 428 23.28 8.23 -2.77
N THR A 429 23.80 7.65 -3.84
CA THR A 429 23.06 7.37 -5.07
C THR A 429 22.74 5.88 -5.21
N GLY A 430 21.62 5.56 -5.83
CA GLY A 430 21.28 4.23 -6.32
C GLY A 430 21.19 4.23 -7.85
N SER A 431 21.17 3.05 -8.48
CA SER A 431 20.86 2.96 -9.91
C SER A 431 19.40 3.34 -10.15
N ALA A 432 19.12 4.04 -11.25
CA ALA A 432 17.76 4.19 -11.74
C ALA A 432 17.22 2.82 -12.16
N SER A 433 16.15 2.37 -11.52
CA SER A 433 15.53 1.07 -11.73
C SER A 433 14.04 1.14 -11.44
N HIS A 434 13.29 0.13 -11.90
CA HIS A 434 11.85 0.02 -11.66
C HIS A 434 11.51 0.11 -10.15
N GLY A 435 12.30 -0.54 -9.31
CA GLY A 435 12.14 -0.51 -7.85
C GLY A 435 12.65 0.78 -7.18
N GLY A 436 13.49 1.55 -7.86
CA GLY A 436 14.20 2.68 -7.27
C GLY A 436 13.36 3.92 -6.99
N PHE A 437 12.15 4.04 -7.55
CA PHE A 437 11.28 5.22 -7.34
C PHE A 437 10.98 5.48 -5.86
N ASP A 438 10.71 4.43 -5.08
CA ASP A 438 10.42 4.53 -3.64
C ASP A 438 11.64 4.99 -2.82
N ASN A 439 12.85 4.87 -3.37
CA ASN A 439 14.10 5.32 -2.74
C ASN A 439 14.57 6.68 -3.27
N ASN A 440 13.92 7.25 -4.29
CA ASN A 440 14.36 8.50 -4.90
C ASN A 440 13.84 9.70 -4.10
N VAL A 441 14.74 10.36 -3.35
CA VAL A 441 14.39 11.51 -2.49
C VAL A 441 13.86 12.70 -3.30
N GLU A 442 14.23 12.81 -4.58
CA GLU A 442 13.76 13.88 -5.44
C GLU A 442 12.35 13.63 -5.95
N VAL A 443 12.02 12.38 -6.31
CA VAL A 443 10.68 11.99 -6.74
C VAL A 443 9.69 12.13 -5.58
N ILE A 444 10.02 11.57 -4.41
CA ILE A 444 9.15 11.67 -3.23
C ILE A 444 9.02 13.13 -2.77
N GLY A 445 10.13 13.88 -2.79
CA GLY A 445 10.13 15.31 -2.48
C GLY A 445 9.20 16.11 -3.39
N LYS A 446 9.35 15.96 -4.72
CA LYS A 446 8.49 16.64 -5.71
C LYS A 446 7.02 16.26 -5.56
N THR A 447 6.72 15.00 -5.24
CA THR A 447 5.34 14.56 -4.99
C THR A 447 4.76 15.24 -3.77
N LEU A 448 5.51 15.33 -2.67
CA LEU A 448 5.05 16.07 -1.48
C LEU A 448 4.88 17.56 -1.78
N GLU A 449 5.79 18.19 -2.53
CA GLU A 449 5.66 19.60 -2.92
C GLU A 449 4.42 19.85 -3.79
N ARG A 450 4.08 18.91 -4.68
CA ARG A 450 2.83 18.96 -5.47
C ARG A 450 1.58 18.79 -4.59
N ILE A 451 1.66 17.94 -3.57
CA ILE A 451 0.55 17.68 -2.62
C ILE A 451 0.31 18.91 -1.73
N THR A 452 1.37 19.50 -1.19
CA THR A 452 1.27 20.65 -0.28
C THR A 452 1.07 21.97 -1.03
N GLY A 453 1.50 22.05 -2.29
CA GLY A 453 1.53 23.29 -3.07
C GLY A 453 2.60 24.28 -2.61
N ALA A 454 3.57 23.82 -1.80
CA ALA A 454 4.60 24.67 -1.19
C ALA A 454 5.92 23.91 -1.03
N LYS A 455 6.99 24.65 -0.71
CA LYS A 455 8.27 24.06 -0.31
C LYS A 455 8.07 23.23 0.97
N LEU A 456 8.78 22.09 1.05
CA LEU A 456 8.69 21.19 2.20
C LEU A 456 9.25 21.82 3.48
N ASP A 457 8.47 21.70 4.56
CA ASP A 457 8.88 22.02 5.93
C ASP A 457 9.93 21.01 6.42
N LEU A 458 9.72 19.73 6.07
CA LEU A 458 10.68 18.65 6.31
C LEU A 458 11.15 18.08 4.96
N PRO A 459 12.33 18.47 4.45
CA PRO A 459 12.86 17.93 3.21
C PRO A 459 13.02 16.40 3.27
N VAL A 460 12.73 15.73 2.15
CA VAL A 460 13.04 14.31 1.99
C VAL A 460 14.55 14.19 1.77
N ASP A 461 15.25 13.68 2.77
CA ASP A 461 16.71 13.69 2.82
C ASP A 461 17.34 12.29 2.87
N ASP A 462 16.65 11.26 3.35
CA ASP A 462 17.17 9.90 3.45
C ASP A 462 16.06 8.84 3.24
N LEU A 463 16.19 8.03 2.18
CA LEU A 463 15.34 6.88 1.89
C LEU A 463 16.18 5.60 1.68
N VAL A 464 17.33 5.51 2.32
CA VAL A 464 18.27 4.39 2.18
C VAL A 464 17.93 3.25 3.11
N GLY A 465 17.90 2.02 2.59
CA GLY A 465 18.06 0.81 3.42
C GLY A 465 16.79 -0.01 3.63
N PHE A 466 15.85 0.07 2.70
CA PHE A 466 14.67 -0.78 2.57
C PHE A 466 14.46 -1.17 1.10
#